data_AF-A0A7W1BI89-F1
#
_entry.id   AF-A0A7W1BI89-F1
#
_cell.length_a   1.000
_cell.length_b   1.000
_cell.length_c   1.000
_cell.angle_alpha   90.00
_cell.angle_beta   90.00
_cell.angle_gamma   90.00
#
_symmetry.space_group_name_H-M   'P 1'
#
loop_
_entity.id
_entity.type
_entity.pdbx_description
1 polymer ?
#
loop_
_entity_poly.entity_id
_entity_poly.type
_entity_poly.pdbx_seq_one_letter_code
_entity_poly.pdbx_strand_id
1 'polypeptide(L)'
;MRYFTTADNIRWLIEARMPSASNVMVVFHYPTGRTARLDRYAWHNSPRPEARDVTARLDPTHVLESLTDADLALLFRRSMLISAGDTPLESPITNAA
;
A
#
# COMPACT_ATOMS: atom_id res chain seq x y z
N MET A 1 -2.85 -11.47 5.27
CA MET A 1 -3.77 -10.32 5.47
C MET A 1 -3.95 -10.10 6.97
N ARG A 2 -4.01 -8.86 7.44
CA ARG A 2 -4.10 -8.51 8.88
C ARG A 2 -5.05 -7.33 9.08
N TYR A 3 -5.68 -7.21 10.25
CA TYR A 3 -6.46 -6.02 10.59
C TYR A 3 -5.64 -5.02 11.42
N PHE A 4 -5.87 -3.73 11.19
CA PHE A 4 -5.29 -2.64 11.97
C PHE A 4 -6.36 -1.60 12.28
N THR A 5 -6.41 -1.19 13.55
CA THR A 5 -7.34 -0.16 14.01
C THR A 5 -6.60 1.17 14.12
N THR A 6 -7.09 2.19 13.41
CA THR A 6 -6.54 3.55 13.53
C THR A 6 -6.96 4.20 14.84
N ALA A 7 -6.31 5.32 15.20
CA ALA A 7 -6.69 6.11 16.37
C ALA A 7 -8.18 6.57 16.34
N ASP A 8 -8.73 6.72 15.13
CA ASP A 8 -10.15 7.05 14.89
C ASP A 8 -11.11 5.85 15.09
N ASN A 9 -10.60 4.72 15.60
CA ASN A 9 -11.33 3.48 15.86
C ASN A 9 -11.91 2.80 14.59
N ILE A 10 -11.35 3.09 13.42
CA ILE A 10 -11.72 2.47 12.15
C ILE A 10 -10.84 1.23 11.93
N ARG A 11 -11.46 0.08 11.63
CA ARG A 11 -10.76 -1.17 11.34
C ARG A 11 -10.44 -1.29 9.85
N TRP A 12 -9.16 -1.19 9.52
CA TRP A 12 -8.65 -1.37 8.16
C TRP A 12 -8.17 -2.80 7.95
N LEU A 13 -8.40 -3.33 6.74
CA LEU A 13 -7.81 -4.60 6.31
C LEU A 13 -6.51 -4.31 5.57
N ILE A 14 -5.42 -4.94 6.01
CA ILE A 14 -4.09 -4.77 5.44
C ILE A 14 -3.75 -5.94 4.53
N GLU A 15 -3.32 -5.62 3.32
CA GLU A 15 -2.80 -6.55 2.33
C GLU A 15 -1.39 -6.13 1.92
N ALA A 16 -0.46 -7.07 1.78
CA ALA A 16 0.84 -6.83 1.19
C ALA A 16 0.81 -7.29 -0.28
N ARG A 17 1.15 -6.38 -1.19
CA ARG A 17 1.16 -6.59 -2.64
C ARG A 17 2.51 -6.24 -3.23
N MET A 18 2.76 -6.77 -4.43
CA MET A 18 3.96 -6.48 -5.22
C MET A 18 5.26 -6.63 -4.42
N PRO A 19 5.52 -7.82 -3.82
CA PRO A 19 6.80 -8.06 -3.19
C PRO A 19 7.92 -8.01 -4.23
N SER A 20 8.88 -7.13 -4.00
CA SER A 20 10.18 -7.13 -4.66
C SER A 20 11.24 -7.70 -3.71
N ALA A 21 12.51 -7.62 -4.11
CA ALA A 21 13.64 -8.03 -3.28
C ALA A 21 13.84 -7.14 -2.05
N SER A 22 13.44 -5.87 -2.12
CA SER A 22 13.74 -4.88 -1.08
C SER A 22 12.53 -4.04 -0.64
N ASN A 23 11.41 -4.12 -1.35
CA ASN A 23 10.22 -3.35 -1.03
C ASN A 23 8.94 -4.16 -1.21
N VAL A 24 7.90 -3.74 -0.51
CA VAL A 24 6.55 -4.29 -0.64
C VAL A 24 5.54 -3.15 -0.52
N MET A 25 4.47 -3.23 -1.28
CA MET A 25 3.34 -2.31 -1.15
C MET A 25 2.43 -2.82 -0.04
N VAL A 26 2.21 -2.00 0.97
CA VAL A 26 1.21 -2.23 2.02
C VAL A 26 -0.05 -1.47 1.64
N VAL A 27 -1.13 -2.20 1.40
CA VAL A 27 -2.45 -1.69 1.04
C VAL A 27 -3.35 -1.74 2.27
N PHE A 28 -4.01 -0.63 2.56
CA PHE A 28 -5.00 -0.47 3.62
C PHE A 28 -6.39 -0.34 2.97
N HIS A 29 -7.21 -1.35 3.14
CA HIS A 29 -8.58 -1.39 2.66
C HIS A 29 -9.56 -0.83 3.68
N TYR A 30 -10.43 0.06 3.22
CA TYR A 30 -11.48 0.67 4.04
C TYR A 30 -12.63 -0.33 4.31
N PRO A 31 -13.13 -0.46 5.55
CA PRO A 31 -14.04 -1.54 5.94
C PRO A 31 -15.41 -1.52 5.26
N THR A 32 -15.88 -0.38 4.74
CA THR A 32 -17.25 -0.29 4.19
C THR A 32 -17.37 -0.63 2.71
N GLY A 33 -16.30 -1.11 2.06
CA GLY A 33 -16.33 -1.78 0.73
C GLY A 33 -16.89 -0.99 -0.46
N ARG A 34 -17.45 0.21 -0.22
CA ARG A 34 -18.19 0.99 -1.22
C ARG A 34 -17.29 1.90 -2.06
N THR A 35 -16.04 2.06 -1.67
CA THR A 35 -15.09 2.94 -2.36
C THR A 35 -13.67 2.44 -2.22
N ALA A 36 -13.15 1.80 -3.28
CA ALA A 36 -11.71 1.71 -3.53
C ALA A 36 -11.03 3.10 -3.50
N ARG A 37 -11.81 4.19 -3.63
CA ARG A 37 -11.37 5.59 -3.50
C ARG A 37 -10.84 5.97 -2.10
N LEU A 38 -11.18 5.21 -1.05
CA LEU A 38 -10.67 5.45 0.32
C LEU A 38 -9.57 4.48 0.71
N ASP A 39 -9.30 3.47 -0.11
CA ASP A 39 -8.18 2.58 0.12
C ASP A 39 -6.89 3.39 0.03
N ARG A 40 -5.92 3.01 0.85
CA ARG A 40 -4.64 3.69 0.94
C ARG A 40 -3.51 2.72 0.66
N TYR A 41 -2.39 3.22 0.17
CA TYR A 41 -1.19 2.41 0.00
C TYR A 41 0.03 3.13 0.55
N ALA A 42 0.98 2.36 1.04
CA ALA A 42 2.30 2.83 1.46
C ALA A 42 3.36 1.82 1.03
N TRP A 43 4.53 2.31 0.64
CA TRP A 43 5.67 1.45 0.38
C TRP A 43 6.44 1.20 1.67
N HIS A 44 6.65 -0.07 2.00
CA HIS A 44 7.54 -0.50 3.06
C HIS A 44 8.84 -1.01 2.43
N ASN A 45 9.96 -0.42 2.83
CA ASN A 45 11.30 -0.85 2.42
C ASN A 45 11.90 -1.71 3.54
N SER A 46 12.22 -2.97 3.24
CA SER A 46 12.82 -3.87 4.20
C SER A 46 14.31 -3.51 4.39
N PRO A 47 14.82 -3.33 5.62
CA PRO A 47 16.22 -3.02 5.87
C PRO A 47 17.15 -4.25 5.81
N ARG A 48 16.65 -5.43 5.39
CA ARG A 48 17.47 -6.65 5.40
C ARG A 48 18.65 -6.57 4.40
N PRO A 49 19.85 -7.06 4.77
CA PRO A 49 21.00 -7.15 3.88
C PRO A 49 20.78 -8.12 2.69
N GLU A 50 19.73 -8.94 2.74
CA GLU A 50 19.22 -9.78 1.64
C GLU A 50 18.70 -8.96 0.44
N ALA A 51 18.57 -7.63 0.58
CA ALA A 51 18.31 -6.69 -0.52
C ALA A 51 19.39 -6.72 -1.64
N ARG A 52 20.44 -7.53 -1.50
CA ARG A 52 21.43 -7.82 -2.54
C ARG A 52 21.03 -8.93 -3.50
N ASP A 53 20.07 -9.79 -3.15
CA ASP A 53 19.59 -10.84 -4.05
C ASP A 53 18.31 -10.39 -4.74
N VAL A 54 18.45 -9.88 -5.96
CA VAL A 54 17.35 -9.41 -6.81
C VAL A 54 16.37 -10.52 -7.23
N THR A 55 16.74 -11.80 -7.03
CA THR A 55 15.88 -12.94 -7.35
C THR A 55 15.05 -13.41 -6.16
N ALA A 56 15.47 -13.07 -4.93
CA ALA A 56 14.69 -13.28 -3.74
C ALA A 56 13.49 -12.33 -3.75
N ARG A 57 12.27 -12.86 -3.59
CA ARG A 57 11.08 -12.05 -3.35
C ARG A 57 10.81 -12.05 -1.86
N LEU A 58 10.55 -10.87 -1.28
CA LEU A 58 10.04 -10.79 0.09
C LEU A 58 8.75 -11.62 0.19
N ASP A 59 8.63 -12.45 1.24
CA ASP A 59 7.37 -13.12 1.53
C ASP A 59 6.38 -12.07 2.09
N PRO A 60 5.27 -11.79 1.39
CA PRO A 60 4.28 -10.80 1.85
C PRO A 60 3.72 -11.11 3.23
N THR A 61 3.58 -12.39 3.59
CA THR A 61 3.05 -12.83 4.88
C THR A 61 4.04 -12.52 5.98
N HIS A 62 5.31 -12.89 5.79
CA HIS A 62 6.37 -12.61 6.75
C HIS A 62 6.58 -11.12 6.98
N VAL A 63 6.46 -10.30 5.93
CA VAL A 63 6.55 -8.83 6.08
C VAL A 63 5.36 -8.29 6.88
N LEU A 64 4.14 -8.78 6.65
CA LEU A 64 2.99 -8.35 7.45
C LEU A 64 3.07 -8.76 8.92
N GLU A 65 3.68 -9.92 9.20
CA GLU A 65 3.92 -10.41 10.56
C GLU A 65 5.02 -9.63 11.28
N SER A 66 6.05 -9.18 10.56
CA SER A 66 7.15 -8.40 11.16
C SER A 66 6.79 -6.95 11.45
N LEU A 67 5.77 -6.40 10.78
CA LEU A 67 5.30 -5.04 11.02
C LEU A 67 4.59 -4.93 12.38
N THR A 68 5.10 -4.08 13.26
CA THR A 68 4.44 -3.76 14.52
C THR A 68 3.24 -2.83 14.30
N ASP A 69 2.36 -2.69 15.28
CA ASP A 69 1.26 -1.71 15.20
C ASP A 69 1.80 -0.26 15.09
N ALA A 70 2.98 0.02 15.65
CA ALA A 70 3.64 1.32 15.51
C ALA A 70 4.13 1.54 14.06
N ASP A 71 4.69 0.51 13.43
CA ASP A 71 5.10 0.57 12.01
C ASP A 71 3.88 0.75 11.10
N LEU A 72 2.81 0.02 11.37
CA LEU A 72 1.55 0.14 10.64
C LEU A 72 0.94 1.54 10.80
N ALA A 73 0.97 2.12 12.01
CA ALA A 73 0.54 3.49 12.23
C ALA A 73 1.41 4.51 11.46
N LEU A 74 2.73 4.31 11.42
CA LEU A 74 3.64 5.17 10.67
C LEU A 74 3.44 5.03 9.15
N LEU A 75 3.23 3.81 8.66
CA LEU A 75 2.91 3.51 7.26
C LEU A 75 1.55 4.11 6.87
N PHE A 76 0.56 4.03 7.76
CA PHE A 76 -0.76 4.62 7.55
C PHE A 76 -0.68 6.15 7.49
N ARG A 77 0.08 6.80 8.38
CA ARG A 77 0.27 8.26 8.35
C ARG A 77 0.93 8.75 7.05
N ARG A 78 1.86 7.99 6.48
CA ARG A 78 2.52 8.32 5.19
C ARG A 78 1.77 7.79 3.96
N SER A 79 0.67 7.09 4.16
CA SER A 79 -0.04 6.41 3.08
C SER A 79 -0.70 7.41 2.14
N MET A 80 -0.75 7.06 0.86
CA MET A 80 -1.43 7.82 -0.18
C MET A 80 -2.76 7.15 -0.51
N LEU A 81 -3.77 7.94 -0.88
CA LEU A 81 -5.03 7.40 -1.39
C LEU A 81 -4.76 6.64 -2.70
N ILE A 82 -5.34 5.46 -2.83
CA ILE A 82 -5.44 4.75 -4.10
C ILE A 82 -6.47 5.51 -4.91
N SER A 83 -6.01 6.38 -5.80
CA SER A 83 -6.89 7.04 -6.76
C SER A 83 -7.49 5.95 -7.65
N ALA A 84 -8.77 5.60 -7.43
CA ALA A 84 -9.54 4.92 -8.45
C ALA A 84 -9.70 5.96 -9.56
N GLY A 85 -8.99 5.77 -10.68
CA GLY A 85 -8.91 6.76 -11.75
C GLY A 85 -10.29 7.16 -12.27
N ASP A 86 -10.80 8.28 -11.76
CA ASP A 86 -11.75 9.16 -12.45
C ASP A 86 -10.99 10.34 -13.06
N THR A 87 -9.87 10.05 -13.72
CA THR A 87 -9.42 10.93 -14.80
C THR A 87 -10.11 10.37 -16.05
N PRO A 88 -11.29 10.88 -16.46
CA PRO A 88 -11.63 10.73 -17.87
C PRO A 88 -10.44 11.29 -18.64
N LEU A 89 -9.88 10.50 -19.55
CA LEU A 89 -8.92 10.98 -20.55
C LEU A 89 -9.66 11.97 -21.45
N GLU A 90 -9.97 13.16 -20.94
CA GLU A 90 -10.63 14.17 -21.73
C GLU A 90 -9.61 14.81 -22.66
N SER A 91 -9.69 14.29 -23.88
CA SER A 91 -9.40 14.91 -25.15
C SER A 91 -7.93 14.98 -25.59
N PRO A 92 -7.61 14.47 -26.78
CA PRO A 92 -6.29 14.67 -27.37
C PRO A 92 -6.04 16.17 -27.55
N ILE A 93 -4.85 16.61 -27.17
CA ILE A 93 -4.35 17.95 -27.43
C ILE A 93 -4.15 18.05 -28.95
N THR A 94 -5.19 18.45 -29.69
CA THR A 94 -5.03 18.80 -31.11
C THR A 94 -4.26 20.12 -31.13
N ASN A 95 -2.96 20.04 -31.40
CA ASN A 95 -2.17 21.19 -31.80
C ASN A 95 -2.71 21.67 -33.15
N ALA A 96 -3.53 22.72 -33.14
CA ALA A 96 -3.88 23.44 -34.35
C ALA A 96 -2.63 24.16 -34.87
N ALA A 97 -2.25 23.84 -36.10
CA ALA A 97 -1.24 24.55 -36.89
C ALA A 97 -1.88 25.71 -37.66
#